data_AF-A0A3N7FBH9-F1
#
_entry.id   AF-A0A3N7FBH9-F1
#
_cell.length_a   1.000
_cell.length_b   1.000
_cell.length_c   1.000
_cell.angle_alpha   90.00
_cell.angle_beta   90.00
_cell.angle_gamma   90.00
#
_symmetry.space_group_name_H-M   'P 1'
#
loop_
_entity.id
_entity.type
_entity.pdbx_description
1 polymer ?
#
loop_
_entity_poly.entity_id
_entity_poly.type
_entity_poly.pdbx_seq_one_letter_code
_entity_poly.pdbx_strand_id
1 'polypeptide(L)'
;MVKTNCYSILICFLLLVHGTAQGQKSKPILRFGVLADIQYADKDTYGSRFYRNSLEKMGSCIANLNQEKLAFNVVFGDLVDQGPKDLQPVMDQLKTLKAPYRNVLGNHDYVEVTDREQLYRQFNMPAPYYAFEKASWMFIVLNTNEVSEYGSKAGSSFQKEWTVLADSLKKAGRKNVLPWNGGISGQQLIWLEKQLKKAQKTKKNVLVFSHHPLFPETGYEALNNREILNIIEKYPNVKGLLSGHHHTGNFAYYHKIPSITLEGMIETSKENAYGVIELYPDKIVLIGRGRMTSRTLNF
;
A
#
# COMPACT_ATOMS: atom_id res chain seq x y z
N MET A 1 21.69 80.23 45.34
CA MET A 1 22.13 79.73 44.02
C MET A 1 21.78 78.25 43.94
N VAL A 2 20.74 77.94 43.15
CA VAL A 2 20.12 76.61 43.04
C VAL A 2 20.99 75.72 42.14
N LYS A 3 21.37 74.53 42.61
CA LYS A 3 22.00 73.49 41.80
C LYS A 3 20.90 72.65 41.13
N THR A 4 20.82 72.69 39.81
CA THR A 4 19.99 71.80 39.00
C THR A 4 20.78 70.53 38.63
N ASN A 5 20.28 69.37 39.05
CA ASN A 5 20.74 68.06 38.58
C ASN A 5 19.99 67.70 37.29
N CYS A 6 20.71 67.58 36.17
CA CYS A 6 20.19 66.98 34.94
C CYS A 6 20.27 65.45 35.05
N TYR A 7 19.11 64.78 35.02
CA TYR A 7 19.01 63.33 34.81
C TYR A 7 18.88 63.06 33.30
N SER A 8 19.89 62.41 32.71
CA SER A 8 19.81 61.89 31.34
C SER A 8 19.07 60.55 31.35
N ILE A 9 17.86 60.52 30.80
CA ILE A 9 17.09 59.29 30.58
C ILE A 9 17.58 58.66 29.28
N LEU A 10 18.24 57.50 29.37
CA LEU A 10 18.62 56.68 28.22
C LEU A 10 17.42 55.81 27.82
N ILE A 11 16.72 56.18 26.75
CA ILE A 11 15.63 55.38 26.18
C ILE A 11 16.24 54.31 25.26
N CYS A 12 16.31 53.07 25.75
CA CYS A 12 16.62 51.91 24.91
C CYS A 12 15.42 51.59 24.01
N PHE A 13 15.54 51.90 22.72
CA PHE A 13 14.61 51.40 21.70
C PHE A 13 14.86 49.90 21.45
N LEU A 14 14.02 49.05 22.04
CA LEU A 14 13.91 47.64 21.66
C LEU A 14 13.15 47.54 20.33
N LEU A 15 13.90 47.35 19.25
CA LEU A 15 13.36 46.98 17.94
C LEU A 15 12.82 45.54 18.01
N LEU A 16 11.51 45.40 18.24
CA LEU A 16 10.78 44.14 18.08
C LEU A 16 10.66 43.81 16.58
N VAL A 17 11.66 43.11 16.05
CA VAL A 17 11.57 42.48 14.73
C VAL A 17 10.54 41.35 14.83
N HIS A 18 9.32 41.64 14.38
CA HIS A 18 8.28 40.63 14.17
C HIS A 18 8.66 39.81 12.92
N GLY A 19 9.61 38.90 13.08
CA GLY A 19 9.86 37.87 12.09
C GLY A 19 8.65 36.97 12.02
N THR A 20 7.83 37.11 10.98
CA THR A 20 6.87 36.08 10.61
C THR A 20 7.69 34.83 10.28
N ALA A 21 7.80 33.92 11.24
CA ALA A 21 8.35 32.59 11.03
C ALA A 21 7.41 31.85 10.09
N GLN A 22 7.61 32.03 8.78
CA GLN A 22 6.99 31.22 7.76
C GLN A 22 7.62 29.84 7.91
N GLY A 23 7.00 29.00 8.75
CA GLY A 23 7.48 27.68 9.10
C GLY A 23 7.90 26.94 7.85
N GLN A 24 9.20 26.70 7.71
CA GLN A 24 9.74 25.98 6.58
C GLN A 24 9.10 24.59 6.59
N LYS A 25 8.16 24.36 5.67
CA LYS A 25 7.51 23.04 5.53
C LYS A 25 8.64 22.01 5.42
N SER A 26 8.72 21.09 6.38
CA SER A 26 9.73 20.05 6.36
C SER A 26 9.65 19.31 5.02
N LYS A 27 10.78 18.86 4.48
CA LYS A 27 10.79 18.04 3.27
C LYS A 27 10.55 16.58 3.65
N PRO A 28 9.86 15.79 2.80
CA PRO A 28 9.69 14.37 3.07
C PRO A 28 11.03 13.64 3.02
N ILE A 29 11.19 12.65 3.90
CA ILE A 29 12.32 11.70 3.93
C ILE A 29 12.33 10.86 2.65
N LEU A 30 11.13 10.48 2.19
CA LEU A 30 10.95 9.59 1.06
C LEU A 30 9.63 9.89 0.36
N ARG A 31 9.59 9.76 -0.97
CA ARG A 31 8.38 9.82 -1.78
C ARG A 31 8.29 8.59 -2.67
N PHE A 32 7.12 7.97 -2.78
CA PHE A 32 6.89 6.85 -3.69
C PHE A 32 5.48 6.87 -4.28
N GLY A 33 5.32 6.40 -5.51
CA GLY A 33 4.02 6.31 -6.17
C GLY A 33 3.23 5.08 -5.76
N VAL A 34 1.91 5.16 -5.80
CA VAL A 34 0.99 4.04 -5.52
C VAL A 34 -0.15 4.00 -6.53
N LEU A 35 -0.55 2.79 -6.93
CA LEU A 35 -1.73 2.50 -7.77
C LEU A 35 -2.21 1.07 -7.48
N ALA A 36 -3.48 0.80 -7.71
CA ALA A 36 -4.12 -0.49 -7.39
C ALA A 36 -5.15 -0.89 -8.45
N ASP A 37 -5.39 -2.20 -8.59
CA ASP A 37 -6.52 -2.78 -9.32
C ASP A 37 -6.67 -2.21 -10.74
N ILE A 38 -5.61 -2.38 -11.55
CA ILE A 38 -5.58 -1.98 -12.96
C ILE A 38 -6.59 -2.85 -13.73
N GLN A 39 -6.59 -4.15 -13.46
CA GLN A 39 -7.44 -5.18 -14.06
C GLN A 39 -7.61 -5.00 -15.58
N TYR A 40 -6.50 -4.78 -16.29
CA TYR A 40 -6.57 -4.70 -17.75
C TYR A 40 -7.02 -6.04 -18.34
N ALA A 41 -7.84 -5.97 -19.38
CA ALA A 41 -8.14 -7.07 -20.27
C ALA A 41 -8.59 -6.54 -21.63
N ASP A 42 -8.27 -7.25 -22.70
CA ASP A 42 -8.76 -6.91 -24.05
C ASP A 42 -10.19 -7.44 -24.25
N LYS A 43 -11.14 -6.84 -23.53
CA LYS A 43 -12.57 -7.15 -23.62
C LYS A 43 -13.46 -5.94 -23.37
N ASP A 44 -14.73 -6.08 -23.74
CA ASP A 44 -15.73 -5.04 -23.56
C ASP A 44 -15.99 -4.73 -22.08
N THR A 45 -16.41 -3.49 -21.81
CA THR A 45 -16.82 -3.04 -20.48
C THR A 45 -17.94 -3.93 -19.95
N TYR A 46 -17.87 -4.29 -18.67
CA TYR A 46 -18.92 -5.07 -18.02
C TYR A 46 -19.27 -4.48 -16.65
N GLY A 47 -20.54 -4.08 -16.47
CA GLY A 47 -20.98 -3.39 -15.27
C GLY A 47 -20.21 -2.09 -15.07
N SER A 48 -19.56 -1.95 -13.92
CA SER A 48 -18.69 -0.81 -13.58
C SER A 48 -17.24 -0.96 -14.04
N ARG A 49 -16.83 -2.08 -14.64
CA ARG A 49 -15.42 -2.38 -14.96
C ARG A 49 -15.06 -2.02 -16.40
N PHE A 50 -14.12 -1.09 -16.56
CA PHE A 50 -13.68 -0.54 -17.85
C PHE A 50 -12.30 -1.08 -18.26
N TYR A 51 -12.25 -2.34 -18.69
CA TYR A 51 -11.01 -3.12 -18.87
C TYR A 51 -10.00 -2.48 -19.83
N ARG A 52 -10.39 -2.17 -21.08
CA ARG A 52 -9.47 -1.55 -22.05
C ARG A 52 -9.03 -0.15 -21.63
N ASN A 53 -9.93 0.61 -21.01
CA ASN A 53 -9.61 1.96 -20.52
C ASN A 53 -8.53 1.96 -19.45
N SER A 54 -8.33 0.85 -18.72
CA SER A 54 -7.25 0.74 -17.74
C SER A 54 -5.88 0.97 -18.35
N LEU A 55 -5.63 0.55 -19.59
CA LEU A 55 -4.33 0.76 -20.25
C LEU A 55 -4.08 2.23 -20.61
N GLU A 56 -5.13 2.95 -21.04
CA GLU A 56 -5.05 4.39 -21.29
C GLU A 56 -4.85 5.19 -19.98
N LYS A 57 -5.66 4.87 -18.96
CA LYS A 57 -5.54 5.45 -17.62
C LYS A 57 -4.15 5.21 -17.04
N MET A 58 -3.62 4.00 -17.17
CA MET A 58 -2.27 3.67 -16.73
C MET A 58 -1.20 4.52 -17.43
N GLY A 59 -1.30 4.74 -18.74
CA GLY A 59 -0.41 5.64 -19.48
C GLY A 59 -0.38 7.06 -18.90
N SER A 60 -1.56 7.64 -18.62
CA SER A 60 -1.64 8.96 -18.00
C SER A 60 -1.12 9.00 -16.56
N CYS A 61 -1.37 7.94 -15.77
CA CYS A 61 -0.85 7.78 -14.41
C CYS A 61 0.69 7.77 -14.44
N ILE A 62 1.29 6.94 -15.28
CA ILE A 62 2.76 6.81 -15.41
C ILE A 62 3.39 8.12 -15.88
N ALA A 63 2.79 8.80 -16.86
CA ALA A 63 3.28 10.10 -17.32
C ALA A 63 3.36 11.12 -16.17
N ASN A 64 2.34 11.15 -15.31
CA ASN A 64 2.32 12.01 -14.13
C ASN A 64 3.34 11.58 -13.06
N LEU A 65 3.42 10.30 -12.72
CA LEU A 65 4.41 9.79 -11.76
C LEU A 65 5.85 10.03 -12.23
N ASN A 66 6.11 10.01 -13.53
CA ASN A 66 7.41 10.31 -14.14
C ASN A 66 7.82 11.79 -14.10
N GLN A 67 6.91 12.69 -13.74
CA GLN A 67 7.22 14.10 -13.45
C GLN A 67 7.60 14.31 -11.98
N GLU A 68 7.26 13.37 -11.11
CA GLU A 68 7.55 13.42 -9.68
C GLU A 68 8.96 12.89 -9.38
N LYS A 69 9.61 13.46 -8.35
CA LYS A 69 10.86 12.91 -7.81
C LYS A 69 10.53 11.78 -6.83
N LEU A 70 10.36 10.57 -7.36
CA LEU A 70 10.00 9.37 -6.60
C LEU A 70 11.19 8.43 -6.41
N ALA A 71 11.28 7.79 -5.25
CA ALA A 71 12.30 6.78 -4.98
C ALA A 71 11.95 5.41 -5.57
N PHE A 72 10.65 5.10 -5.64
CA PHE A 72 10.08 3.91 -6.27
C PHE A 72 8.56 4.09 -6.44
N ASN A 73 7.89 3.08 -6.99
CA ASN A 73 6.44 2.93 -7.09
C ASN A 73 5.99 1.57 -6.53
N VAL A 74 4.74 1.47 -6.09
CA VAL A 74 4.12 0.20 -5.64
C VAL A 74 2.80 -0.02 -6.37
N VAL A 75 2.62 -1.18 -6.99
CA VAL A 75 1.38 -1.60 -7.65
C VAL A 75 0.71 -2.66 -6.78
N PHE A 76 -0.49 -2.37 -6.29
CA PHE A 76 -1.19 -3.17 -5.27
C PHE A 76 -2.04 -4.31 -5.86
N GLY A 77 -1.46 -5.09 -6.77
CA GLY A 77 -2.08 -6.29 -7.33
C GLY A 77 -3.19 -6.01 -8.35
N ASP A 78 -3.70 -7.11 -8.89
CA ASP A 78 -4.74 -7.13 -9.92
C ASP A 78 -4.32 -6.27 -11.13
N LEU A 79 -3.17 -6.63 -11.72
CA LEU A 79 -2.67 -5.95 -12.91
C LEU A 79 -3.56 -6.24 -14.13
N VAL A 80 -4.06 -7.48 -14.19
CA VAL A 80 -4.96 -7.97 -15.24
C VAL A 80 -6.23 -8.55 -14.63
N ASP A 81 -7.33 -8.57 -15.39
CA ASP A 81 -8.58 -9.18 -14.92
C ASP A 81 -8.53 -10.71 -14.96
N GLN A 82 -7.77 -11.30 -15.88
CA GLN A 82 -7.53 -12.74 -15.93
C GLN A 82 -6.05 -12.93 -16.24
N GLY A 83 -5.33 -13.60 -15.35
CA GLY A 83 -3.90 -13.90 -15.44
C GLY A 83 -3.48 -14.52 -16.79
N PRO A 84 -2.19 -14.76 -16.96
CA PRO A 84 -1.23 -13.86 -17.60
C PRO A 84 -1.53 -13.46 -19.07
N LYS A 85 -2.65 -13.88 -19.66
CA LYS A 85 -3.03 -13.66 -21.07
C LYS A 85 -2.81 -12.21 -21.51
N ASP A 86 -3.32 -11.26 -20.72
CA ASP A 86 -3.30 -9.83 -21.03
C ASP A 86 -2.21 -9.06 -20.24
N LEU A 87 -1.23 -9.78 -19.66
CA LEU A 87 -0.23 -9.18 -18.76
C LEU A 87 0.79 -8.32 -19.51
N GLN A 88 1.16 -8.72 -20.72
CA GLN A 88 2.28 -8.12 -21.44
C GLN A 88 2.10 -6.60 -21.69
N PRO A 89 0.94 -6.09 -22.16
CA PRO A 89 0.71 -4.65 -22.30
C PRO A 89 0.88 -3.86 -21.00
N VAL A 90 0.42 -4.41 -19.88
CA VAL A 90 0.55 -3.79 -18.55
C VAL A 90 2.02 -3.73 -18.15
N MET A 91 2.75 -4.83 -18.29
CA MET A 91 4.17 -4.90 -17.95
C MET A 91 5.03 -3.99 -18.82
N ASP A 92 4.70 -3.83 -20.11
CA ASP A 92 5.41 -2.92 -21.00
C ASP A 92 5.20 -1.46 -20.62
N GLN A 93 3.98 -1.08 -20.20
CA GLN A 93 3.77 0.24 -19.63
C GLN A 93 4.53 0.43 -18.31
N LEU A 94 4.53 -0.53 -17.38
CA LEU A 94 5.28 -0.42 -16.12
C LEU A 94 6.78 -0.20 -16.34
N LYS A 95 7.37 -0.78 -17.38
CA LYS A 95 8.79 -0.56 -17.74
C LYS A 95 9.10 0.88 -18.12
N THR A 96 8.10 1.69 -18.47
CA THR A 96 8.27 3.12 -18.79
C THR A 96 8.30 4.02 -17.55
N LEU A 97 8.06 3.50 -16.34
CA LEU A 97 8.28 4.24 -15.10
C LEU A 97 9.78 4.55 -14.93
N LYS A 98 10.11 5.82 -14.66
CA LYS A 98 11.49 6.28 -14.43
C LYS A 98 12.05 5.81 -13.09
N ALA A 99 11.19 5.74 -12.07
CA ALA A 99 11.55 5.19 -10.77
C ALA A 99 11.20 3.69 -10.71
N PRO A 100 12.00 2.85 -10.02
CA PRO A 100 11.73 1.42 -9.91
C PRO A 100 10.33 1.13 -9.36
N TYR A 101 9.68 0.06 -9.78
CA TYR A 101 8.40 -0.37 -9.21
C TYR A 101 8.53 -1.68 -8.41
N ARG A 102 7.52 -1.95 -7.58
CA ARG A 102 7.36 -3.12 -6.73
C ARG A 102 5.93 -3.61 -6.87
N ASN A 103 5.76 -4.88 -7.22
CA ASN A 103 4.45 -5.48 -7.36
C ASN A 103 4.05 -6.20 -6.08
N VAL A 104 2.79 -6.02 -5.71
CA VAL A 104 1.98 -6.92 -4.89
C VAL A 104 1.13 -7.73 -5.87
N LEU A 105 0.81 -8.99 -5.58
CA LEU A 105 -0.11 -9.78 -6.40
C LEU A 105 -1.51 -9.74 -5.82
N GLY A 106 -2.50 -9.63 -6.69
CA GLY A 106 -3.91 -9.78 -6.35
C GLY A 106 -4.52 -11.09 -6.84
N ASN A 107 -5.78 -11.32 -6.52
CA ASN A 107 -6.43 -12.60 -6.83
C ASN A 107 -6.66 -12.79 -8.32
N HIS A 108 -6.88 -11.72 -9.08
CA HIS A 108 -7.06 -11.80 -10.53
C HIS A 108 -5.76 -12.20 -11.26
N ASP A 109 -4.59 -11.85 -10.69
CA ASP A 109 -3.29 -12.22 -11.23
C ASP A 109 -3.04 -13.75 -11.19
N TYR A 110 -3.76 -14.48 -10.33
CA TYR A 110 -3.64 -15.93 -10.17
C TYR A 110 -4.57 -16.74 -11.09
N VAL A 111 -5.48 -16.10 -11.82
CA VAL A 111 -6.41 -16.79 -12.73
C VAL A 111 -5.60 -17.52 -13.81
N GLU A 112 -5.91 -18.80 -14.01
CA GLU A 112 -5.25 -19.71 -14.97
C GLU A 112 -3.74 -19.93 -14.73
N VAL A 113 -3.23 -19.62 -13.54
CA VAL A 113 -1.82 -19.84 -13.20
C VAL A 113 -1.58 -21.29 -12.76
N THR A 114 -0.66 -21.97 -13.45
CA THR A 114 -0.24 -23.35 -13.13
C THR A 114 1.17 -23.42 -12.52
N ASP A 115 2.02 -22.43 -12.78
CA ASP A 115 3.37 -22.27 -12.22
C ASP A 115 3.50 -20.92 -11.51
N ARG A 116 3.54 -20.97 -10.17
CA ARG A 116 3.68 -19.78 -9.32
C ARG A 116 5.07 -19.14 -9.43
N GLU A 117 6.12 -19.92 -9.65
CA GLU A 117 7.47 -19.36 -9.80
C GLU A 117 7.59 -18.60 -11.12
N GLN A 118 6.94 -19.09 -12.18
CA GLN A 118 6.81 -18.35 -13.43
C GLN A 118 6.03 -17.06 -13.24
N LEU A 119 4.91 -17.10 -12.50
CA LEU A 119 4.11 -15.91 -12.18
C LEU A 119 4.98 -14.83 -11.53
N TYR A 120 5.74 -15.17 -10.48
CA TYR A 120 6.58 -14.19 -9.78
C TYR A 120 7.65 -13.57 -10.70
N ARG A 121 8.24 -14.36 -11.59
CA ARG A 121 9.19 -13.85 -12.60
C ARG A 121 8.51 -12.89 -13.59
N GLN A 122 7.32 -13.24 -14.09
CA GLN A 122 6.57 -12.40 -15.03
C GLN A 122 6.18 -11.06 -14.39
N PHE A 123 5.87 -11.05 -13.10
CA PHE A 123 5.55 -9.84 -12.33
C PHE A 123 6.79 -9.13 -11.77
N ASN A 124 8.00 -9.52 -12.17
CA ASN A 124 9.25 -8.91 -11.71
C ASN A 124 9.39 -8.88 -10.17
N MET A 125 8.94 -9.95 -9.51
CA MET A 125 9.02 -10.09 -8.06
C MET A 125 10.28 -10.89 -7.67
N PRO A 126 11.03 -10.45 -6.64
CA PRO A 126 12.25 -11.15 -6.21
C PRO A 126 11.97 -12.44 -5.43
N ALA A 127 10.76 -12.57 -4.88
CA ALA A 127 10.28 -13.71 -4.10
C ALA A 127 8.73 -13.63 -4.00
N PRO A 128 8.04 -14.72 -3.61
CA PRO A 128 6.58 -14.76 -3.48
C PRO A 128 6.03 -13.64 -2.58
N TYR A 129 6.76 -13.33 -1.51
CA TYR A 129 6.59 -12.21 -0.58
C TYR A 129 7.99 -11.74 -0.19
N TYR A 130 8.17 -10.47 0.11
CA TYR A 130 9.51 -9.90 0.29
C TYR A 130 9.51 -8.65 1.15
N ALA A 131 10.68 -8.28 1.65
CA ALA A 131 10.89 -7.02 2.36
C ALA A 131 12.07 -6.27 1.75
N PHE A 132 11.99 -4.95 1.73
CA PHE A 132 13.09 -4.10 1.30
C PHE A 132 13.18 -2.85 2.17
N GLU A 133 14.34 -2.21 2.14
CA GLU A 133 14.63 -1.05 2.98
C GLU A 133 15.00 0.15 2.11
N LYS A 134 14.54 1.33 2.52
CA LYS A 134 14.92 2.61 1.89
C LYS A 134 14.88 3.69 2.97
N ALA A 135 15.98 4.42 3.12
CA ALA A 135 16.16 5.36 4.24
C ALA A 135 15.88 4.70 5.60
N SER A 136 15.16 5.39 6.50
CA SER A 136 14.76 4.91 7.83
C SER A 136 13.53 3.99 7.82
N TRP A 137 13.13 3.48 6.66
CA TRP A 137 11.92 2.67 6.49
C TRP A 137 12.23 1.25 6.00
N MET A 138 11.42 0.30 6.45
CA MET A 138 11.29 -1.05 5.91
C MET A 138 9.88 -1.21 5.33
N PHE A 139 9.80 -1.82 4.16
CA PHE A 139 8.56 -2.12 3.46
C PHE A 139 8.41 -3.63 3.40
N ILE A 140 7.31 -4.15 3.90
CA ILE A 140 7.01 -5.59 3.94
C ILE A 140 5.87 -5.85 2.98
N VAL A 141 6.10 -6.66 1.96
CA VAL A 141 5.11 -7.05 0.94
C VAL A 141 4.66 -8.46 1.23
N LEU A 142 3.40 -8.60 1.62
CA LEU A 142 2.74 -9.88 1.87
C LEU A 142 2.14 -10.44 0.58
N ASN A 143 2.11 -11.77 0.50
CA ASN A 143 1.34 -12.49 -0.50
C ASN A 143 0.09 -13.08 0.15
N THR A 144 -0.99 -12.30 0.12
CA THR A 144 -2.31 -12.68 0.64
C THR A 144 -3.07 -13.65 -0.26
N ASN A 145 -2.43 -14.26 -1.26
CA ASN A 145 -3.03 -15.25 -2.15
C ASN A 145 -2.52 -16.66 -1.85
N GLU A 146 -1.52 -16.82 -0.98
CA GLU A 146 -0.87 -18.12 -0.73
C GLU A 146 -1.85 -19.18 -0.26
N VAL A 147 -2.73 -18.80 0.67
CA VAL A 147 -3.76 -19.66 1.26
C VAL A 147 -5.12 -19.20 0.73
N SER A 148 -5.50 -19.71 -0.43
CA SER A 148 -6.73 -19.30 -1.13
C SER A 148 -7.32 -20.46 -1.93
N GLU A 149 -8.59 -20.34 -2.33
CA GLU A 149 -9.25 -21.34 -3.19
C GLU A 149 -8.61 -21.39 -4.58
N TYR A 150 -8.35 -20.23 -5.16
CA TYR A 150 -7.85 -20.06 -6.52
C TYR A 150 -6.32 -20.24 -6.65
N GLY A 151 -5.55 -19.83 -5.64
CA GLY A 151 -4.09 -19.85 -5.67
C GLY A 151 -3.45 -21.14 -5.15
N SER A 152 -4.23 -22.03 -4.52
CA SER A 152 -3.74 -23.28 -3.95
C SER A 152 -3.87 -24.44 -4.92
N LYS A 153 -2.74 -25.02 -5.33
CA LYS A 153 -2.73 -26.22 -6.19
C LYS A 153 -3.35 -27.42 -5.45
N ALA A 154 -4.15 -28.24 -6.16
CA ALA A 154 -4.71 -29.47 -5.62
C ALA A 154 -3.63 -30.39 -5.00
N GLY A 155 -3.88 -30.88 -3.79
CA GLY A 155 -2.96 -31.72 -3.02
C GLY A 155 -1.82 -30.98 -2.30
N SER A 156 -1.66 -29.67 -2.50
CA SER A 156 -0.60 -28.88 -1.85
C SER A 156 -0.86 -28.65 -0.35
N SER A 157 0.18 -28.30 0.41
CA SER A 157 0.06 -27.84 1.80
C SER A 157 -0.84 -26.61 1.91
N PHE A 158 -0.73 -25.67 0.96
CA PHE A 158 -1.57 -24.48 0.91
C PHE A 158 -3.06 -24.80 0.77
N GLN A 159 -3.42 -25.81 -0.04
CA GLN A 159 -4.82 -26.24 -0.15
C GLN A 159 -5.33 -26.81 1.18
N LYS A 160 -4.52 -27.60 1.88
CA LYS A 160 -4.89 -28.15 3.20
C LYS A 160 -5.08 -27.04 4.22
N GLU A 161 -4.15 -26.08 4.27
CA GLU A 161 -4.26 -24.88 5.13
C GLU A 161 -5.53 -24.08 4.81
N TRP A 162 -5.81 -23.85 3.52
CA TRP A 162 -7.00 -23.12 3.08
C TRP A 162 -8.29 -23.82 3.51
N THR A 163 -8.40 -25.14 3.30
CA THR A 163 -9.61 -25.90 3.68
C THR A 163 -9.89 -25.78 5.18
N VAL A 164 -8.86 -25.95 6.02
CA VAL A 164 -8.99 -25.85 7.47
C VAL A 164 -9.36 -24.42 7.90
N LEU A 165 -8.68 -23.42 7.35
CA LEU A 165 -8.93 -22.01 7.65
C LEU A 165 -10.35 -21.60 7.23
N ALA A 166 -10.76 -21.93 6.00
CA ALA A 166 -12.07 -21.61 5.46
C ALA A 166 -13.21 -22.23 6.26
N ASP A 167 -13.08 -23.51 6.66
CA ASP A 167 -14.08 -24.19 7.51
C ASP A 167 -14.19 -23.52 8.89
N SER A 168 -13.06 -23.23 9.53
CA SER A 168 -13.01 -22.53 10.82
C SER A 168 -13.67 -21.14 10.76
N LEU A 169 -13.34 -20.36 9.73
CA LEU A 169 -13.90 -19.01 9.55
C LEU A 169 -15.41 -19.05 9.26
N LYS A 170 -15.88 -20.02 8.44
CA LYS A 170 -17.32 -20.23 8.19
C LYS A 170 -18.07 -20.57 9.48
N LYS A 171 -17.53 -21.48 10.30
CA LYS A 171 -18.08 -21.83 11.63
C LYS A 171 -18.12 -20.62 12.57
N ALA A 172 -17.14 -19.74 12.49
CA ALA A 172 -17.09 -18.49 13.24
C ALA A 172 -17.99 -17.37 12.68
N GLY A 173 -18.79 -17.63 11.63
CA GLY A 173 -19.69 -16.65 11.02
C GLY A 173 -18.98 -15.50 10.31
N ARG A 174 -17.72 -15.71 9.92
CA ARG A 174 -16.91 -14.70 9.22
C ARG A 174 -17.43 -14.50 7.79
N LYS A 175 -17.53 -13.23 7.37
CA LYS A 175 -18.05 -12.85 6.05
C LYS A 175 -16.99 -12.84 4.94
N ASN A 176 -15.71 -12.97 5.30
CA ASN A 176 -14.59 -12.85 4.38
C ASN A 176 -14.18 -14.16 3.70
N VAL A 177 -14.93 -15.26 3.87
CA VAL A 177 -14.67 -16.52 3.15
C VAL A 177 -15.34 -16.47 1.78
N LEU A 178 -14.72 -15.72 0.87
CA LEU A 178 -15.17 -15.49 -0.50
C LEU A 178 -14.18 -16.11 -1.50
N PRO A 179 -14.62 -16.52 -2.70
CA PRO A 179 -13.77 -17.24 -3.65
C PRO A 179 -12.67 -16.35 -4.26
N TRP A 180 -12.71 -15.04 -4.04
CA TRP A 180 -11.65 -14.09 -4.42
C TRP A 180 -10.77 -13.66 -3.25
N ASN A 181 -11.04 -14.13 -2.01
CA ASN A 181 -10.23 -13.80 -0.86
C ASN A 181 -9.16 -14.88 -0.59
N GLY A 182 -8.01 -14.44 -0.10
CA GLY A 182 -6.94 -15.31 0.36
C GLY A 182 -6.35 -14.87 1.70
N GLY A 183 -5.47 -15.71 2.24
CA GLY A 183 -4.69 -15.44 3.44
C GLY A 183 -3.21 -15.71 3.22
N ILE A 184 -2.44 -15.59 4.29
CA ILE A 184 -1.01 -15.93 4.31
C ILE A 184 -0.77 -17.24 5.07
N SER A 185 0.21 -18.02 4.65
CA SER A 185 0.55 -19.29 5.27
C SER A 185 1.17 -19.15 6.67
N GLY A 186 1.17 -20.24 7.43
CA GLY A 186 1.91 -20.31 8.72
C GLY A 186 3.39 -19.93 8.58
N GLN A 187 4.02 -20.33 7.48
CA GLN A 187 5.40 -19.98 7.18
C GLN A 187 5.59 -18.48 6.93
N GLN A 188 4.64 -17.84 6.22
CA GLN A 188 4.69 -16.40 5.97
C GLN A 188 4.42 -15.58 7.25
N LEU A 189 3.58 -16.06 8.18
CA LEU A 189 3.38 -15.43 9.49
C LEU A 189 4.67 -15.40 10.32
N ILE A 190 5.38 -16.53 10.38
CA ILE A 190 6.69 -16.62 11.06
C ILE A 190 7.70 -15.67 10.40
N TRP A 191 7.72 -15.62 9.07
CA TRP A 191 8.58 -14.71 8.32
C TRP A 191 8.24 -13.23 8.57
N LEU A 192 6.95 -12.86 8.60
CA LEU A 192 6.48 -11.51 8.90
C LEU A 192 6.99 -11.06 10.27
N GLU A 193 6.78 -11.89 11.30
CA GLU A 193 7.25 -11.55 12.65
C GLU A 193 8.77 -11.37 12.69
N LYS A 194 9.53 -12.20 11.97
CA LYS A 194 10.99 -12.04 11.84
C LYS A 194 11.38 -10.71 11.22
N GLN A 195 10.67 -10.24 10.18
CA GLN A 195 10.94 -8.92 9.58
C GLN A 195 10.60 -7.78 10.53
N LEU A 196 9.48 -7.88 11.27
CA LEU A 196 9.09 -6.87 12.26
C LEU A 196 10.11 -6.78 13.40
N LYS A 197 10.56 -7.91 13.94
CA LYS A 197 11.66 -7.99 14.94
C LYS A 197 12.94 -7.35 14.40
N LYS A 198 13.30 -7.63 13.13
CA LYS A 198 14.46 -7.03 12.48
C LYS A 198 14.32 -5.51 12.40
N ALA A 199 13.19 -5.01 11.92
CA ALA A 199 12.93 -3.57 11.79
C ALA A 199 12.99 -2.85 13.14
N GLN A 200 12.44 -3.44 14.19
CA GLN A 200 12.48 -2.87 15.53
C GLN A 200 13.92 -2.81 16.05
N LYS A 201 14.70 -3.89 15.90
CA LYS A 201 16.12 -3.93 16.28
C LYS A 201 16.95 -2.89 15.53
N THR A 202 16.63 -2.64 14.25
CA THR A 202 17.31 -1.63 13.42
C THR A 202 16.66 -0.25 13.45
N LYS A 203 15.69 -0.03 14.36
CA LYS A 203 14.98 1.25 14.57
C LYS A 203 14.35 1.82 13.29
N LYS A 204 13.81 0.94 12.44
CA LYS A 204 13.12 1.33 11.19
C LYS A 204 11.62 1.38 11.39
N ASN A 205 11.00 2.42 10.82
CA ASN A 205 9.55 2.45 10.65
C ASN A 205 9.14 1.43 9.57
N VAL A 206 7.93 0.88 9.70
CA VAL A 206 7.44 -0.19 8.82
C VAL A 206 6.14 0.24 8.16
N LEU A 207 6.05 0.01 6.85
CA LEU A 207 4.77 -0.13 6.14
C LEU A 207 4.59 -1.57 5.70
N VAL A 208 3.39 -2.10 5.90
CA VAL A 208 3.00 -3.44 5.44
C VAL A 208 2.05 -3.29 4.25
N PHE A 209 2.37 -3.97 3.16
CA PHE A 209 1.62 -3.98 1.92
C PHE A 209 1.02 -5.35 1.70
N SER A 210 -0.25 -5.38 1.32
CA SER A 210 -0.99 -6.59 0.94
C SER A 210 -1.93 -6.26 -0.21
N HIS A 211 -2.44 -7.25 -0.93
CA HIS A 211 -3.52 -6.96 -1.88
C HIS A 211 -4.86 -6.90 -1.15
N HIS A 212 -5.19 -7.95 -0.39
CA HIS A 212 -6.37 -7.96 0.47
C HIS A 212 -6.16 -7.04 1.67
N PRO A 213 -7.15 -6.20 2.03
CA PRO A 213 -7.14 -5.41 3.25
C PRO A 213 -6.90 -6.27 4.49
N LEU A 214 -6.28 -5.68 5.52
CA LEU A 214 -6.25 -6.30 6.85
C LEU A 214 -7.36 -5.74 7.75
N PHE A 215 -7.76 -4.49 7.51
CA PHE A 215 -8.78 -3.76 8.29
C PHE A 215 -9.34 -2.58 7.46
N PRO A 216 -10.61 -2.16 7.65
CA PRO A 216 -11.64 -2.73 8.51
C PRO A 216 -12.25 -4.03 7.95
N GLU A 217 -12.90 -4.79 8.83
CA GLU A 217 -13.55 -6.05 8.45
C GLU A 217 -14.89 -5.78 7.77
N THR A 218 -14.93 -5.98 6.46
CA THR A 218 -16.08 -5.68 5.59
C THR A 218 -16.44 -6.84 4.66
N GLY A 219 -15.72 -7.96 4.76
CA GLY A 219 -15.84 -9.13 3.88
C GLY A 219 -14.75 -9.19 2.81
N TYR A 220 -13.97 -8.13 2.60
CA TYR A 220 -12.88 -8.10 1.61
C TYR A 220 -11.50 -8.38 2.23
N GLU A 221 -11.39 -8.36 3.55
CA GLU A 221 -10.13 -8.55 4.24
C GLU A 221 -9.56 -9.96 4.08
N ALA A 222 -8.24 -10.08 4.18
CA ALA A 222 -7.52 -11.35 4.14
C ALA A 222 -8.13 -12.39 5.09
N LEU A 223 -8.13 -13.68 4.72
CA LEU A 223 -8.81 -14.74 5.47
C LEU A 223 -8.40 -14.76 6.95
N ASN A 224 -7.10 -14.76 7.22
CA ASN A 224 -6.51 -14.71 8.56
C ASN A 224 -6.06 -13.30 8.97
N ASN A 225 -6.74 -12.23 8.53
CA ASN A 225 -6.42 -10.83 8.86
C ASN A 225 -6.20 -10.61 10.36
N ARG A 226 -7.03 -11.20 11.23
CA ARG A 226 -6.90 -11.06 12.69
C ARG A 226 -5.59 -11.62 13.23
N GLU A 227 -5.14 -12.76 12.71
CA GLU A 227 -3.86 -13.36 13.11
C GLU A 227 -2.68 -12.47 12.69
N ILE A 228 -2.74 -11.93 11.46
CA ILE A 228 -1.76 -10.98 10.94
C ILE A 228 -1.72 -9.72 11.80
N LEU A 229 -2.88 -9.14 12.12
CA LEU A 229 -3.00 -7.93 12.94
C LEU A 229 -2.49 -8.15 14.38
N ASN A 230 -2.80 -9.31 14.98
CA ASN A 230 -2.30 -9.69 16.31
C ASN A 230 -0.77 -9.80 16.36
N ILE A 231 -0.13 -10.17 15.25
CA ILE A 231 1.35 -10.11 15.16
C ILE A 231 1.79 -8.65 15.03
N ILE A 232 1.20 -7.90 14.10
CA ILE A 232 1.59 -6.52 13.76
C ILE A 232 1.49 -5.59 14.98
N GLU A 233 0.44 -5.67 15.78
CA GLU A 233 0.18 -4.73 16.88
C GLU A 233 1.24 -4.78 18.00
N LYS A 234 2.00 -5.87 18.09
CA LYS A 234 3.11 -6.02 19.03
C LYS A 234 4.30 -5.10 18.70
N TYR A 235 4.31 -4.50 17.49
CA TYR A 235 5.46 -3.76 16.96
C TYR A 235 5.10 -2.28 16.72
N PRO A 236 5.45 -1.36 17.65
CA PRO A 236 5.06 0.06 17.58
C PRO A 236 5.75 0.84 16.44
N ASN A 237 6.75 0.24 15.81
CA ASN A 237 7.41 0.79 14.63
C ASN A 237 6.62 0.52 13.33
N VAL A 238 5.52 -0.24 13.36
CA VAL A 238 4.56 -0.31 12.24
C VAL A 238 3.71 0.95 12.21
N LYS A 239 3.80 1.69 11.10
CA LYS A 239 3.19 3.02 10.95
C LYS A 239 2.03 3.07 9.96
N GLY A 240 1.78 1.98 9.23
CA GLY A 240 0.62 1.89 8.34
C GLY A 240 0.52 0.57 7.60
N LEU A 241 -0.71 0.24 7.21
CA LEU A 241 -1.08 -0.89 6.38
C LEU A 241 -1.70 -0.35 5.09
N LEU A 242 -1.25 -0.84 3.94
CA LEU A 242 -1.78 -0.42 2.64
C LEU A 242 -2.22 -1.63 1.82
N SER A 243 -3.36 -1.51 1.15
CA SER A 243 -3.92 -2.58 0.33
C SER A 243 -4.68 -2.08 -0.91
N GLY A 244 -5.05 -3.00 -1.81
CA GLY A 244 -5.99 -2.79 -2.92
C GLY A 244 -7.28 -3.61 -2.70
N HIS A 245 -7.76 -4.31 -3.74
CA HIS A 245 -8.85 -5.30 -3.73
C HIS A 245 -10.26 -4.73 -3.55
N HIS A 246 -10.48 -3.93 -2.50
CA HIS A 246 -11.77 -3.26 -2.30
C HIS A 246 -11.79 -1.96 -3.09
N HIS A 247 -12.15 -2.04 -4.37
CA HIS A 247 -12.00 -0.96 -5.37
C HIS A 247 -12.61 0.39 -4.97
N THR A 248 -13.63 0.42 -4.10
CA THR A 248 -14.21 1.68 -3.59
C THR A 248 -13.30 2.42 -2.62
N GLY A 249 -12.19 1.79 -2.21
CA GLY A 249 -11.32 2.24 -1.14
C GLY A 249 -11.91 1.93 0.23
N ASN A 250 -11.07 2.05 1.25
CA ASN A 250 -11.52 1.99 2.64
C ASN A 250 -10.46 2.60 3.55
N PHE A 251 -10.86 2.99 4.75
CA PHE A 251 -9.93 3.49 5.74
C PHE A 251 -10.47 3.32 7.15
N ALA A 252 -9.64 2.78 8.02
CA ALA A 252 -9.87 2.82 9.45
C ALA A 252 -8.55 2.65 10.21
N TYR A 253 -8.57 2.98 11.50
CA TYR A 253 -7.45 2.68 12.39
C TYR A 253 -7.68 1.34 13.07
N TYR A 254 -6.70 0.43 12.96
CA TYR A 254 -6.59 -0.71 13.87
C TYR A 254 -5.73 -0.28 15.05
N HIS A 255 -6.37 -0.03 16.19
CA HIS A 255 -5.76 0.69 17.32
C HIS A 255 -5.16 2.03 16.89
N LYS A 256 -3.82 2.15 16.85
CA LYS A 256 -3.09 3.36 16.42
C LYS A 256 -2.52 3.24 15.00
N ILE A 257 -2.73 2.12 14.33
CA ILE A 257 -2.14 1.83 13.02
C ILE A 257 -3.18 2.17 11.95
N PRO A 258 -2.91 3.14 11.06
CA PRO A 258 -3.81 3.43 9.95
C PRO A 258 -3.79 2.28 8.94
N SER A 259 -4.96 1.81 8.55
CA SER A 259 -5.17 0.84 7.48
C SER A 259 -5.87 1.54 6.32
N ILE A 260 -5.18 1.60 5.18
CA ILE A 260 -5.66 2.27 3.97
C ILE A 260 -5.87 1.22 2.89
N THR A 261 -7.08 1.12 2.39
CA THR A 261 -7.36 0.43 1.14
C THR A 261 -7.47 1.47 0.02
N LEU A 262 -6.59 1.35 -0.96
CA LEU A 262 -6.48 2.23 -2.11
C LEU A 262 -7.66 1.99 -3.06
N GLU A 263 -8.19 3.07 -3.62
CA GLU A 263 -9.21 3.02 -4.65
C GLU A 263 -8.65 2.41 -5.94
N GLY A 264 -9.44 1.51 -6.55
CA GLY A 264 -9.05 0.76 -7.73
C GLY A 264 -9.20 1.55 -9.02
N MET A 265 -8.27 1.36 -9.96
CA MET A 265 -8.28 2.05 -11.25
C MET A 265 -9.44 1.59 -12.15
N ILE A 266 -9.80 0.32 -12.13
CA ILE A 266 -10.72 -0.33 -13.09
C ILE A 266 -12.16 0.24 -13.13
N GLU A 267 -12.69 0.75 -12.02
CA GLU A 267 -14.13 1.08 -11.89
C GLU A 267 -14.54 2.47 -12.39
N THR A 268 -13.80 3.00 -13.36
CA THR A 268 -14.06 4.32 -13.97
C THR A 268 -13.78 4.30 -15.46
N SER A 269 -14.58 5.03 -16.24
CA SER A 269 -14.33 5.17 -17.67
C SER A 269 -13.18 6.12 -17.99
N LYS A 270 -13.10 7.25 -17.25
CA LYS A 270 -12.19 8.37 -17.55
C LYS A 270 -11.36 8.85 -16.36
N GLU A 271 -11.91 8.80 -15.15
CA GLU A 271 -11.15 9.17 -13.94
C GLU A 271 -10.06 8.15 -13.64
N ASN A 272 -8.98 8.57 -12.99
CA ASN A 272 -7.89 7.68 -12.61
C ASN A 272 -7.94 7.38 -11.10
N ALA A 273 -7.13 6.43 -10.62
CA ALA A 273 -6.96 6.17 -9.19
C ALA A 273 -5.49 5.80 -8.91
N TYR A 274 -4.72 6.78 -8.44
CA TYR A 274 -3.32 6.62 -8.07
C TYR A 274 -2.89 7.78 -7.18
N GLY A 275 -1.69 7.71 -6.60
CA GLY A 275 -1.20 8.75 -5.71
C GLY A 275 0.29 8.73 -5.46
N VAL A 276 0.74 9.70 -4.68
CA VAL A 276 2.10 9.78 -4.15
C VAL A 276 2.03 9.75 -2.63
N ILE A 277 2.81 8.85 -2.03
CA ILE A 277 3.01 8.82 -0.59
C ILE A 277 4.29 9.54 -0.24
N GLU A 278 4.19 10.44 0.73
CA GLU A 278 5.29 11.17 1.32
C GLU A 278 5.48 10.74 2.77
N LEU A 279 6.69 10.33 3.11
CA LEU A 279 7.05 9.89 4.45
C LEU A 279 7.85 10.99 5.15
N TYR A 280 7.33 11.46 6.26
CA TYR A 280 7.96 12.43 7.16
C TYR A 280 8.41 11.73 8.44
N PRO A 281 9.18 12.40 9.32
CA PRO A 281 9.58 11.83 10.60
C PRO A 281 8.39 11.43 11.49
N ASP A 282 7.27 12.16 11.39
CA ASP A 282 6.12 12.16 12.30
C ASP A 282 4.78 11.88 11.61
N LYS A 283 4.77 11.75 10.27
CA LYS A 283 3.54 11.52 9.51
C LYS A 283 3.76 10.84 8.17
N ILE A 284 2.70 10.21 7.67
CA ILE A 284 2.52 9.75 6.29
C ILE A 284 1.51 10.69 5.64
N VAL A 285 1.81 11.18 4.43
CA VAL A 285 0.87 11.93 3.61
C VAL A 285 0.63 11.15 2.32
N LEU A 286 -0.61 10.76 2.05
CA LEU A 286 -1.05 10.24 0.76
C LEU A 286 -1.66 11.40 -0.03
N ILE A 287 -1.06 11.74 -1.17
CA ILE A 287 -1.57 12.71 -2.12
C ILE A 287 -2.21 11.92 -3.26
N GLY A 288 -3.51 11.71 -3.15
CA GLY A 288 -4.30 10.96 -4.13
C GLY A 288 -4.71 11.83 -5.32
N ARG A 289 -4.90 11.18 -6.48
CA ARG A 289 -5.35 11.79 -7.74
C ARG A 289 -6.53 11.00 -8.30
N GLY A 290 -7.47 11.72 -8.92
CA GLY A 290 -8.75 11.16 -9.36
C GLY A 290 -9.55 10.66 -8.16
N ARG A 291 -9.93 9.39 -8.16
CA ARG A 291 -10.70 8.77 -7.07
C ARG A 291 -9.90 8.50 -5.81
N MET A 292 -8.56 8.53 -5.89
CA MET A 292 -7.75 8.18 -4.73
C MET A 292 -7.85 9.26 -3.65
N THR A 293 -8.33 8.89 -2.47
CA THR A 293 -8.55 9.84 -1.38
C THR A 293 -7.23 10.29 -0.76
N SER A 294 -6.98 11.61 -0.70
CA SER A 294 -5.82 12.16 -0.01
C SER A 294 -5.95 12.03 1.52
N ARG A 295 -4.84 11.72 2.20
CA ARG A 295 -4.81 11.48 3.67
C ARG A 295 -3.55 12.05 4.30
N THR A 296 -3.63 12.45 5.55
CA THR A 296 -2.48 12.77 6.41
C THR A 296 -2.63 12.02 7.73
N LEU A 297 -1.62 11.25 8.09
CA LEU A 297 -1.65 10.28 9.17
C LEU A 297 -0.45 10.52 10.08
N ASN A 298 -0.68 10.99 11.30
CA ASN A 298 0.38 11.28 12.28
C ASN A 298 0.69 10.04 13.14
N PHE A 299 1.94 9.85 13.57
CA PHE A 299 2.36 8.72 14.42
C PHE A 299 3.62 9.01 15.25
#